data_AF-A0A090T6F7-F1
#
_entry.id   AF-A0A090T6F7-F1
#
_cell.length_a   1.000
_cell.length_b   1.000
_cell.length_c   1.000
_cell.angle_alpha   90.00
_cell.angle_beta   90.00
_cell.angle_gamma   90.00
#
_symmetry.space_group_name_H-M   'P 1'
#
loop_
_entity.id
_entity.type
_entity.pdbx_description
1 polymer ?
#
loop_
_entity_poly.entity_id
_entity_poly.type
_entity_poly.pdbx_seq_one_letter_code
_entity_poly.pdbx_strand_id
1 'polypeptide(L)'
;MLDFHKRSEAKLTVSALRMPLAEASEFGVIEVDENGKMIGFEEKPANPKSIPGHPDMALVSMGNYIFEAESLCHELRLDAENENSSHDFGKDIIPKMFPEGGVYVYDFSTNKISGEKDTTYWRDVGTIDSYWAAHMDLLHEDPEFSLYNRKWPLHTYYPPLPPATFVDAEHEKIKVTDSLIAGGSYVRGSSIYKSVLGFRSNIAAGSVVSESVILGDVKIGAGCTIKRAIIDKNVEIAPGTVIGEDLELDAKRFHVSPGGIVVIKKGTKVGF
;
A
#
# COMPACT_ATOMS: atom_id res chain seq x y z
N MET A 1 2.76 -13.54 -17.02
CA MET A 1 2.52 -12.36 -17.90
C MET A 1 3.35 -12.38 -19.18
N LEU A 2 4.70 -12.40 -19.14
CA LEU A 2 5.51 -12.39 -20.38
C LEU A 2 5.20 -13.56 -21.34
N ASP A 3 5.03 -14.77 -20.82
CA ASP A 3 4.67 -15.91 -21.68
C ASP A 3 3.29 -15.75 -22.32
N PHE A 4 2.34 -15.10 -21.64
CA PHE A 4 1.05 -14.76 -22.20
C PHE A 4 1.21 -13.72 -23.32
N HIS A 5 1.97 -12.65 -23.07
CA HIS A 5 2.27 -11.62 -24.07
C HIS A 5 2.83 -12.22 -25.37
N LYS A 6 3.78 -13.16 -25.25
CA LYS A 6 4.36 -13.88 -26.38
C LYS A 6 3.36 -14.79 -27.10
N ARG A 7 2.57 -15.59 -26.37
CA ARG A 7 1.58 -16.50 -26.97
C ARG A 7 0.44 -15.78 -27.69
N SER A 8 0.05 -14.61 -27.18
CA SER A 8 -1.00 -13.79 -27.77
C SER A 8 -0.51 -12.90 -28.91
N GLU A 9 0.79 -12.94 -29.23
CA GLU A 9 1.44 -12.05 -30.20
C GLU A 9 1.05 -10.57 -29.98
N ALA A 10 0.97 -10.19 -28.70
CA ALA A 10 0.47 -8.89 -28.31
C ALA A 10 1.51 -7.80 -28.58
N LYS A 11 1.06 -6.63 -29.07
CA LYS A 11 1.86 -5.40 -29.06
C LYS A 11 1.95 -4.81 -27.66
N LEU A 12 0.87 -4.94 -26.89
CA LEU A 12 0.77 -4.51 -25.51
C LEU A 12 -0.04 -5.54 -24.71
N THR A 13 0.47 -5.90 -23.53
CA THR A 13 -0.29 -6.60 -22.51
C THR A 13 -0.43 -5.74 -21.27
N VAL A 14 -1.66 -5.50 -20.84
CA VAL A 14 -2.00 -4.76 -19.61
C VAL A 14 -2.32 -5.76 -18.50
N SER A 15 -1.66 -5.63 -17.35
CA SER A 15 -2.00 -6.43 -16.17
C SER A 15 -3.24 -5.86 -15.49
N ALA A 16 -4.21 -6.73 -15.23
CA ALA A 16 -5.46 -6.35 -14.57
C ALA A 16 -5.76 -7.28 -13.39
N LEU A 17 -6.46 -6.75 -12.39
CA LEU A 17 -6.95 -7.48 -11.24
C LEU A 17 -8.47 -7.61 -11.36
N ARG A 18 -9.03 -8.76 -10.97
CA ARG A 18 -10.47 -8.87 -10.74
C ARG A 18 -10.82 -8.26 -9.39
N MET A 19 -11.79 -7.35 -9.39
CA MET A 19 -12.28 -6.67 -8.19
C MET A 19 -13.81 -6.65 -8.18
N PRO A 20 -14.47 -6.68 -7.00
CA PRO A 20 -15.90 -6.43 -6.92
C PRO A 20 -16.27 -5.13 -7.63
N LEU A 21 -17.34 -5.17 -8.43
CA LEU A 21 -17.75 -4.03 -9.27
C LEU A 21 -17.98 -2.75 -8.45
N ALA A 22 -18.47 -2.89 -7.22
CA ALA A 22 -18.74 -1.79 -6.29
C ALA A 22 -17.49 -1.02 -5.83
N GLU A 23 -16.29 -1.60 -5.96
CA GLU A 23 -15.02 -1.01 -5.54
C GLU A 23 -14.21 -0.47 -6.74
N ALA A 24 -14.63 -0.77 -7.97
CA ALA A 24 -13.85 -0.54 -9.19
C ALA A 24 -13.78 0.93 -9.63
N SER A 25 -14.71 1.78 -9.18
CA SER A 25 -14.80 3.20 -9.57
C SER A 25 -13.58 4.04 -9.19
N GLU A 26 -12.73 3.57 -8.27
CA GLU A 26 -11.52 4.28 -7.86
C GLU A 26 -10.32 4.01 -8.79
N PHE A 27 -10.47 3.11 -9.78
CA PHE A 27 -9.41 2.60 -10.63
C PHE A 27 -9.72 2.74 -12.13
N GLY A 28 -8.73 2.51 -12.99
CA GLY A 28 -8.93 2.37 -14.43
C GLY A 28 -9.58 1.03 -14.78
N VAL A 29 -10.82 1.05 -15.26
CA VAL A 29 -11.60 -0.14 -15.60
C VAL A 29 -11.38 -0.53 -17.06
N ILE A 30 -11.14 -1.81 -17.28
CA ILE A 30 -10.82 -2.38 -18.58
C ILE A 30 -11.99 -3.24 -19.07
N GLU A 31 -12.38 -3.03 -20.33
CA GLU A 31 -13.32 -3.89 -21.03
C GLU A 31 -12.56 -4.84 -21.96
N VAL A 32 -13.00 -6.09 -21.97
CA VAL A 32 -12.43 -7.15 -22.82
C VAL A 32 -13.49 -7.85 -23.64
N ASP A 33 -13.10 -8.34 -24.82
CA ASP A 33 -13.89 -9.32 -25.57
C ASP A 33 -13.72 -10.75 -25.00
N GLU A 34 -14.39 -11.73 -25.62
CA GLU A 34 -14.33 -13.15 -25.22
C GLU A 34 -12.92 -13.76 -25.31
N ASN A 35 -12.01 -13.15 -26.08
CA ASN A 35 -10.63 -13.61 -26.25
C ASN A 35 -9.65 -12.85 -25.33
N GLY A 36 -10.14 -11.98 -24.45
CA GLY A 36 -9.29 -11.19 -23.55
C GLY A 36 -8.57 -10.03 -24.24
N LYS A 37 -9.00 -9.65 -25.44
CA LYS A 37 -8.50 -8.45 -26.13
C LYS A 37 -9.18 -7.22 -25.53
N MET A 38 -8.41 -6.17 -25.29
CA MET A 38 -8.96 -4.91 -24.77
C MET A 38 -9.85 -4.25 -25.84
N ILE A 39 -11.07 -3.90 -25.45
CA ILE A 39 -12.04 -3.19 -26.31
C ILE A 39 -12.51 -1.86 -25.70
N GLY A 40 -12.11 -1.56 -24.47
CA GLY A 40 -12.43 -0.32 -23.78
C GLY A 40 -11.56 -0.13 -22.55
N PHE A 41 -11.38 1.13 -22.19
CA PHE A 41 -10.68 1.56 -20.99
C PHE A 41 -11.29 2.88 -20.50
N GLU A 42 -11.65 2.95 -19.23
CA GLU A 42 -12.19 4.16 -18.61
C GLU A 42 -11.50 4.39 -17.27
N GLU A 43 -10.89 5.57 -17.09
CA GLU A 43 -10.20 5.93 -15.85
C GLU A 43 -11.23 6.44 -14.82
N LYS A 44 -11.36 5.72 -13.70
CA LYS A 44 -12.25 6.06 -12.57
C LYS A 44 -13.72 6.29 -12.96
N PRO A 45 -14.36 5.31 -13.61
CA PRO A 45 -15.72 5.45 -14.10
C PRO A 45 -16.72 5.53 -12.95
N ALA A 46 -17.70 6.44 -13.07
CA ALA A 46 -18.84 6.49 -12.15
C ALA A 46 -19.71 5.22 -12.23
N ASN A 47 -19.74 4.57 -13.40
CA ASN A 47 -20.47 3.32 -13.65
C ASN A 47 -19.50 2.29 -14.26
N PRO A 48 -18.71 1.59 -13.44
CA PRO A 48 -17.73 0.62 -13.93
C PRO A 48 -18.45 -0.50 -14.69
N LYS A 49 -17.83 -0.99 -15.76
CA LYS A 49 -18.36 -2.11 -16.54
C LYS A 49 -17.87 -3.44 -16.00
N SER A 50 -18.74 -4.43 -16.05
CA SER A 50 -18.45 -5.77 -15.58
C SER A 50 -17.75 -6.62 -16.64
N ILE A 51 -17.10 -7.67 -16.17
CA ILE A 51 -16.45 -8.66 -17.04
C ILE A 51 -17.54 -9.51 -17.72
N PRO A 52 -17.42 -9.81 -19.03
CA PRO A 52 -18.32 -10.75 -19.70
C PRO A 52 -18.46 -12.07 -18.93
N GLY A 53 -19.70 -12.45 -18.60
CA GLY A 53 -20.01 -13.66 -17.82
C GLY A 53 -19.84 -13.53 -16.30
N HIS A 54 -19.37 -12.39 -15.78
CA HIS A 54 -19.21 -12.13 -14.34
C HIS A 54 -19.76 -10.74 -13.98
N PRO A 55 -21.09 -10.60 -13.80
CA PRO A 55 -21.74 -9.30 -13.64
C PRO A 55 -21.32 -8.52 -12.38
N ASP A 56 -20.84 -9.22 -11.36
CA ASP A 56 -20.47 -8.61 -10.06
C ASP A 56 -18.98 -8.22 -9.98
N MET A 57 -18.21 -8.41 -11.05
CA MET A 57 -16.76 -8.20 -11.07
C MET A 57 -16.36 -7.28 -12.21
N ALA A 58 -15.34 -6.44 -11.98
CA ALA A 58 -14.66 -5.64 -12.98
C ALA A 58 -13.19 -6.08 -13.12
N LEU A 59 -12.60 -5.79 -14.28
CA LEU A 59 -11.16 -5.81 -14.46
C LEU A 59 -10.62 -4.40 -14.24
N VAL A 60 -9.74 -4.23 -13.26
CA VAL A 60 -9.08 -2.96 -12.97
C VAL A 60 -7.61 -3.03 -13.36
N SER A 61 -7.12 -2.00 -14.05
CA SER A 61 -5.71 -1.87 -14.44
C SER A 61 -4.83 -1.75 -13.19
N MET A 62 -3.73 -2.50 -13.18
CA MET A 62 -2.73 -2.42 -12.10
C MET A 62 -1.60 -1.43 -12.41
N GLY A 63 -1.64 -0.78 -13.58
CA GLY A 63 -0.54 0.08 -14.04
C GLY A 63 0.75 -0.68 -14.40
N ASN A 64 0.65 -1.96 -14.75
CA ASN A 64 1.78 -2.76 -15.23
C ASN A 64 1.58 -3.19 -16.68
N TYR A 65 2.57 -2.92 -17.52
CA TYR A 65 2.50 -3.10 -18.97
C TYR A 65 3.68 -3.92 -19.47
N ILE A 66 3.44 -4.83 -20.41
CA ILE A 66 4.49 -5.42 -21.25
C ILE A 66 4.24 -4.98 -22.68
N PHE A 67 5.23 -4.33 -23.28
CA PHE A 67 5.20 -3.90 -24.65
C PHE A 67 6.16 -4.71 -25.50
N GLU A 68 5.80 -4.87 -26.77
CA GLU A 68 6.79 -5.04 -27.83
C GLU A 68 7.55 -3.70 -27.99
N ALA A 69 8.88 -3.78 -28.04
CA ALA A 69 9.75 -2.60 -27.88
C ALA A 69 9.63 -1.61 -29.04
N GLU A 70 9.46 -2.10 -30.27
CA GLU A 70 9.28 -1.26 -31.46
C GLU A 70 7.95 -0.52 -31.39
N SER A 71 6.88 -1.23 -31.01
CA SER A 71 5.54 -0.69 -30.79
C SER A 71 5.57 0.42 -29.75
N LEU A 72 6.20 0.21 -28.58
CA LEU A 72 6.34 1.26 -27.57
C LEU A 72 7.07 2.49 -28.11
N CYS A 73 8.20 2.29 -28.81
CA CYS A 73 8.97 3.40 -29.35
C CYS A 73 8.23 4.17 -30.46
N HIS A 74 7.39 3.49 -31.24
CA HIS A 74 6.53 4.12 -32.23
C HIS A 74 5.50 5.03 -31.56
N GLU A 75 4.73 4.48 -30.61
CA GLU A 75 3.68 5.23 -29.90
C GLU A 75 4.23 6.43 -29.13
N LEU A 76 5.37 6.27 -28.44
CA LEU A 76 5.98 7.38 -27.71
C LEU A 76 6.46 8.52 -28.62
N ARG A 77 6.90 8.23 -29.85
CA ARG A 77 7.28 9.27 -30.82
C ARG A 77 6.07 10.03 -31.32
N LEU A 78 5.01 9.30 -31.69
CA LEU A 78 3.74 9.92 -32.11
C LEU A 78 3.14 10.78 -31.00
N ASP A 79 3.20 10.30 -29.76
CA ASP A 79 2.67 11.03 -28.62
C ASP A 79 3.49 12.28 -28.28
N ALA A 80 4.83 12.21 -28.38
CA ALA A 80 5.70 13.35 -28.18
C ALA A 80 5.49 14.48 -29.21
N GLU A 81 5.05 14.14 -30.42
CA GLU A 81 4.71 15.11 -31.47
C GLU A 81 3.29 15.67 -31.34
N ASN A 82 2.44 15.11 -30.48
CA ASN A 82 1.06 15.53 -30.32
C ASN A 82 0.90 16.58 -29.22
N GLU A 83 0.73 17.85 -29.63
CA GLU A 83 0.52 18.99 -28.73
C GLU A 83 -0.75 18.91 -27.85
N ASN A 84 -1.71 18.05 -28.21
CA ASN A 84 -2.95 17.85 -27.44
C ASN A 84 -2.86 16.69 -26.44
N SER A 85 -1.75 15.95 -26.42
CA SER A 85 -1.56 14.83 -25.51
C SER A 85 -1.28 15.33 -24.08
N SER A 86 -1.73 14.57 -23.08
CA SER A 86 -1.29 14.76 -21.70
C SER A 86 -0.01 13.99 -21.35
N HIS A 87 0.54 13.27 -22.33
CA HIS A 87 1.73 12.42 -22.23
C HIS A 87 1.62 11.33 -21.15
N ASP A 88 0.43 10.72 -21.04
CA ASP A 88 0.13 9.68 -20.08
C ASP A 88 -0.25 8.35 -20.75
N PHE A 89 0.19 7.23 -20.17
CA PHE A 89 -0.10 5.91 -20.74
C PHE A 89 -1.60 5.57 -20.73
N GLY A 90 -2.29 5.83 -19.61
CA GLY A 90 -3.70 5.49 -19.44
C GLY A 90 -4.62 6.43 -20.21
N LYS A 91 -4.27 7.71 -20.34
CA LYS A 91 -5.10 8.71 -21.02
C LYS A 91 -4.83 8.85 -22.51
N ASP A 92 -3.58 8.68 -22.95
CA ASP A 92 -3.18 9.00 -24.32
C ASP A 92 -2.72 7.78 -25.10
N ILE A 93 -1.81 6.96 -24.56
CA ILE A 93 -1.19 5.86 -25.33
C ILE A 93 -2.15 4.67 -25.48
N ILE A 94 -2.57 4.07 -24.38
CA ILE A 94 -3.40 2.85 -24.37
C ILE A 94 -4.72 3.08 -25.11
N PRO A 95 -5.44 4.21 -24.92
CA PRO A 95 -6.68 4.49 -25.65
C PRO A 95 -6.52 4.61 -27.17
N LYS A 96 -5.35 5.01 -27.67
CA LYS A 96 -5.04 5.03 -29.12
C LYS A 96 -4.70 3.64 -29.65
N MET A 97 -4.02 2.82 -28.85
CA MET A 97 -3.56 1.49 -29.29
C MET A 97 -4.65 0.43 -29.36
N PHE A 98 -5.55 0.35 -28.36
CA PHE A 98 -6.49 -0.77 -28.29
C PHE A 98 -7.47 -0.84 -29.48
N PRO A 99 -7.95 0.28 -30.08
CA PRO A 99 -8.80 0.24 -31.27
C PRO A 99 -8.10 -0.38 -32.49
N GLU A 100 -6.79 -0.17 -32.63
CA GLU A 100 -5.98 -0.75 -33.72
C GLU A 100 -5.72 -2.25 -33.53
N GLY A 101 -5.87 -2.73 -32.30
CA GLY A 101 -5.69 -4.12 -31.91
C GLY A 101 -4.28 -4.48 -31.48
N GLY A 102 -4.10 -5.74 -31.05
CA GLY A 102 -2.86 -6.20 -30.44
C GLY A 102 -2.69 -5.81 -28.97
N VAL A 103 -3.70 -5.23 -28.34
CA VAL A 103 -3.74 -4.95 -26.89
C VAL A 103 -4.54 -6.04 -26.19
N TYR A 104 -3.90 -6.76 -25.27
CA TYR A 104 -4.50 -7.86 -24.52
C TYR A 104 -4.43 -7.62 -23.01
N VAL A 105 -5.35 -8.23 -22.28
CA VAL A 105 -5.43 -8.09 -20.83
C VAL A 105 -4.99 -9.38 -20.17
N TYR A 106 -4.05 -9.26 -19.24
CA TYR A 106 -3.57 -10.36 -18.43
C TYR A 106 -4.24 -10.32 -17.07
N ASP A 107 -5.02 -11.35 -16.75
CA ASP A 107 -5.66 -11.52 -15.45
C ASP A 107 -4.64 -11.94 -14.39
N PHE A 108 -4.15 -10.96 -13.62
CA PHE A 108 -3.17 -11.16 -12.57
C PHE A 108 -3.74 -11.98 -11.41
N SER A 109 -5.05 -12.01 -11.22
CA SER A 109 -5.70 -12.82 -10.17
C SER A 109 -5.48 -14.33 -10.36
N THR A 110 -5.02 -14.74 -11.55
CA THR A 110 -4.67 -16.14 -11.86
C THR A 110 -3.21 -16.48 -11.56
N ASN A 111 -2.38 -15.51 -11.17
CA ASN A 111 -0.98 -15.75 -10.86
C ASN A 111 -0.84 -16.65 -9.64
N LYS A 112 0.20 -17.50 -9.68
CA LYS A 112 0.63 -18.30 -8.55
C LYS A 112 2.05 -17.92 -8.17
N ILE A 113 2.22 -17.44 -6.94
CA ILE A 113 3.53 -17.12 -6.38
C ILE A 113 3.93 -18.27 -5.46
N SER A 114 5.09 -18.86 -5.72
CA SER A 114 5.56 -20.00 -4.94
C SER A 114 5.73 -19.61 -3.47
N GLY A 115 5.07 -20.33 -2.57
CA GLY A 115 5.11 -20.07 -1.13
C GLY A 115 4.11 -19.04 -0.62
N GLU A 116 3.33 -18.40 -1.49
CA GLU A 116 2.17 -17.58 -1.11
C GLU A 116 0.88 -18.40 -1.13
N LYS A 117 -0.19 -17.82 -0.60
CA LYS A 117 -1.56 -18.33 -0.72
C LYS A 117 -2.03 -18.29 -2.18
N ASP A 118 -3.07 -19.06 -2.48
CA ASP A 118 -3.77 -19.01 -3.78
C ASP A 118 -4.70 -17.78 -3.91
N THR A 119 -4.56 -16.77 -3.03
CA THR A 119 -5.20 -15.47 -3.12
C THR A 119 -4.22 -14.44 -3.69
N THR A 120 -4.76 -13.37 -4.27
CA THR A 120 -3.94 -12.28 -4.81
C THR A 120 -3.95 -11.11 -3.83
N TYR A 121 -2.79 -10.78 -3.28
CA TYR A 121 -2.61 -9.57 -2.50
C TYR A 121 -2.12 -8.41 -3.38
N TRP A 122 -2.90 -7.34 -3.41
CA TRP A 122 -2.53 -6.08 -4.07
C TRP A 122 -3.14 -4.90 -3.31
N ARG A 123 -2.35 -3.83 -3.17
CA ARG A 123 -2.73 -2.57 -2.52
C ARG A 123 -2.11 -1.41 -3.30
N ASP A 124 -2.93 -0.45 -3.74
CA ASP A 124 -2.47 0.80 -4.38
C ASP A 124 -1.89 1.81 -3.36
N VAL A 125 -2.38 1.73 -2.11
CA VAL A 125 -1.94 2.63 -1.02
C VAL A 125 -2.14 4.13 -1.37
N GLY A 126 -3.23 4.46 -2.09
CA GLY A 126 -3.53 5.82 -2.54
C GLY A 126 -4.06 6.78 -1.46
N THR A 127 -4.48 6.27 -0.29
CA THR A 127 -5.00 7.06 0.84
C THR A 127 -4.29 6.76 2.15
N ILE A 128 -4.37 7.68 3.12
CA ILE A 128 -3.79 7.50 4.47
C ILE A 128 -4.38 6.27 5.16
N ASP A 129 -5.69 6.08 5.05
CA ASP A 129 -6.38 4.92 5.62
C ASP A 129 -5.89 3.62 4.97
N SER A 130 -5.73 3.59 3.64
CA SER A 130 -5.21 2.42 2.94
C SER A 130 -3.74 2.12 3.27
N TYR A 131 -2.92 3.16 3.51
CA TYR A 131 -1.54 3.01 3.97
C TYR A 131 -1.48 2.38 5.36
N TRP A 132 -2.29 2.88 6.29
CA TRP A 132 -2.39 2.30 7.61
C TRP A 132 -2.92 0.86 7.56
N ALA A 133 -4.00 0.61 6.82
CA ALA A 133 -4.60 -0.71 6.69
C ALA A 133 -3.62 -1.74 6.11
N ALA A 134 -2.85 -1.37 5.08
CA ALA A 134 -1.83 -2.25 4.51
C ALA A 134 -0.74 -2.65 5.52
N HIS A 135 -0.42 -1.80 6.51
CA HIS A 135 0.47 -2.19 7.61
C HIS A 135 -0.22 -3.11 8.61
N MET A 136 -1.51 -2.87 8.89
CA MET A 136 -2.28 -3.72 9.80
C MET A 136 -2.53 -5.11 9.21
N ASP A 137 -2.67 -5.23 7.89
CA ASP A 137 -2.79 -6.51 7.17
C ASP A 137 -1.66 -7.48 7.56
N LEU A 138 -0.45 -6.96 7.82
CA LEU A 138 0.73 -7.75 8.22
C LEU A 138 0.65 -8.32 9.65
N LEU A 139 -0.27 -7.82 10.46
CA LEU A 139 -0.41 -8.14 11.88
C LEU A 139 -1.52 -9.15 12.16
N HIS A 140 -2.25 -9.58 11.12
CA HIS A 140 -3.24 -10.65 11.24
C HIS A 140 -2.56 -11.98 11.59
N GLU A 141 -3.31 -12.86 12.26
CA GLU A 141 -2.85 -14.22 12.59
C GLU A 141 -2.49 -15.02 11.32
N ASP A 142 -3.27 -14.83 10.26
CA ASP A 142 -3.06 -15.44 8.95
C ASP A 142 -3.09 -14.36 7.85
N PRO A 143 -2.01 -13.58 7.67
CA PRO A 143 -2.00 -12.46 6.74
C PRO A 143 -2.14 -12.93 5.28
N GLU A 144 -2.76 -12.12 4.43
CA GLU A 144 -2.91 -12.42 2.99
C GLU A 144 -1.56 -12.43 2.25
N PHE A 145 -0.57 -11.71 2.79
CA PHE A 145 0.78 -11.62 2.27
C PHE A 145 1.80 -11.87 3.37
N SER A 146 2.84 -12.66 3.08
CA SER A 146 3.85 -13.05 4.07
C SER A 146 5.22 -12.40 3.83
N LEU A 147 5.71 -11.66 4.83
CA LEU A 147 7.10 -11.20 4.88
C LEU A 147 8.12 -12.33 5.09
N TYR A 148 7.65 -13.56 5.33
CA TYR A 148 8.50 -14.73 5.64
C TYR A 148 8.66 -15.69 4.46
N ASN A 149 8.09 -15.37 3.27
CA ASN A 149 8.22 -16.24 2.10
C ASN A 149 9.64 -16.20 1.50
N ARG A 150 10.44 -17.21 1.82
CA ARG A 150 11.81 -17.36 1.31
C ARG A 150 11.90 -17.75 -0.17
N LYS A 151 10.81 -18.23 -0.77
CA LYS A 151 10.76 -18.57 -2.21
C LYS A 151 10.51 -17.33 -3.07
N TRP A 152 10.00 -16.26 -2.47
CA TRP A 152 9.76 -14.97 -3.10
C TRP A 152 10.28 -13.82 -2.21
N PRO A 153 11.61 -13.74 -2.00
CA PRO A 153 12.18 -12.81 -1.04
C PRO A 153 12.02 -11.35 -1.50
N LEU A 154 11.64 -10.48 -0.56
CA LEU A 154 11.68 -9.03 -0.77
C LEU A 154 13.08 -8.50 -0.51
N HIS A 155 13.68 -7.87 -1.51
CA HIS A 155 14.97 -7.20 -1.38
C HIS A 155 14.78 -5.73 -1.00
N THR A 156 15.51 -5.29 0.03
CA THR A 156 15.54 -3.89 0.47
C THR A 156 16.87 -3.58 1.15
N TYR A 157 17.06 -2.32 1.54
CA TYR A 157 18.19 -1.91 2.37
C TYR A 157 17.98 -2.34 3.82
N TYR A 158 18.95 -3.10 4.37
CA TYR A 158 19.00 -3.49 5.77
C TYR A 158 20.10 -2.71 6.49
N PRO A 159 19.77 -1.70 7.30
CA PRO A 159 20.78 -0.95 8.04
C PRO A 159 21.44 -1.84 9.13
N PRO A 160 22.74 -1.65 9.42
CA PRO A 160 23.45 -2.41 10.46
C PRO A 160 23.06 -1.91 11.86
N LEU A 161 21.86 -2.27 12.31
CA LEU A 161 21.30 -1.88 13.59
C LEU A 161 21.38 -3.03 14.60
N PRO A 162 21.48 -2.74 15.91
CA PRO A 162 21.37 -3.78 16.92
C PRO A 162 19.95 -4.39 16.93
N PRO A 163 19.75 -5.54 17.58
CA PRO A 163 18.42 -6.08 17.82
C PRO A 163 17.50 -5.07 18.55
N ALA A 164 16.20 -5.21 18.34
CA ALA A 164 15.22 -4.49 19.16
C ALA A 164 15.41 -4.86 20.64
N THR A 165 15.46 -3.87 21.51
CA THR A 165 15.74 -4.03 22.94
C THR A 165 14.49 -3.73 23.76
N PHE A 166 14.16 -4.63 24.68
CA PHE A 166 12.99 -4.56 25.56
C PHE A 166 13.46 -4.64 27.01
N VAL A 167 13.19 -3.61 27.82
CA VAL A 167 13.56 -3.55 29.24
C VAL A 167 12.38 -3.14 30.11
N ASP A 168 12.05 -3.92 31.14
CA ASP A 168 11.03 -3.51 32.12
C ASP A 168 11.43 -2.20 32.83
N ALA A 169 10.44 -1.41 33.27
CA ALA A 169 10.66 -0.33 34.23
C ALA A 169 10.15 -0.75 35.62
N GLU A 170 10.53 -0.03 36.68
CA GLU A 170 10.32 -0.45 38.09
C GLU A 170 8.93 -1.04 38.38
N HIS A 171 7.87 -0.42 37.86
CA HIS A 171 6.49 -0.86 38.05
C HIS A 171 5.77 -1.22 36.74
N GLU A 172 6.46 -1.14 35.60
CA GLU A 172 5.86 -1.32 34.28
C GLU A 172 6.55 -2.46 33.53
N LYS A 173 5.83 -3.55 33.29
CA LYS A 173 6.32 -4.64 32.45
C LYS A 173 6.04 -4.37 30.99
N ILE A 174 6.95 -4.82 30.14
CA ILE A 174 6.71 -4.77 28.70
C ILE A 174 5.64 -5.77 28.29
N LYS A 175 4.72 -5.31 27.44
CA LYS A 175 3.77 -6.16 26.75
C LYS A 175 3.76 -5.81 25.27
N VAL A 176 4.12 -6.76 24.42
CA VAL A 176 4.04 -6.61 22.96
C VAL A 176 3.16 -7.73 22.42
N THR A 177 2.14 -7.37 21.64
CA THR A 177 1.16 -8.34 21.11
C THR A 177 0.74 -7.93 19.70
N ASP A 178 0.75 -8.89 18.77
CA ASP A 178 0.38 -8.70 17.36
C ASP A 178 1.12 -7.52 16.71
N SER A 179 2.44 -7.45 16.89
CA SER A 179 3.24 -6.29 16.53
C SER A 179 4.54 -6.66 15.83
N LEU A 180 4.98 -5.78 14.93
CA LEU A 180 6.27 -5.86 14.25
C LEU A 180 7.18 -4.75 14.76
N ILE A 181 8.33 -5.11 15.32
CA ILE A 181 9.28 -4.16 15.90
C ILE A 181 10.62 -4.28 15.17
N ALA A 182 11.00 -3.26 14.43
CA ALA A 182 12.23 -3.26 13.65
C ALA A 182 13.49 -3.04 14.52
N GLY A 183 14.66 -3.35 13.95
CA GLY A 183 15.95 -3.23 14.61
C GLY A 183 16.30 -1.81 15.09
N GLY A 184 17.16 -1.73 16.10
CA GLY A 184 17.56 -0.48 16.74
C GLY A 184 16.52 0.13 17.67
N SER A 185 15.29 -0.40 17.71
CA SER A 185 14.23 0.10 18.59
C SER A 185 14.51 -0.25 20.05
N TYR A 186 14.17 0.68 20.94
CA TYR A 186 14.37 0.55 22.39
C TYR A 186 13.06 0.87 23.09
N VAL A 187 12.44 -0.15 23.68
CA VAL A 187 11.15 -0.06 24.37
C VAL A 187 11.41 -0.32 25.84
N ARG A 188 10.93 0.60 26.70
CA ARG A 188 11.11 0.48 28.15
C ARG A 188 9.75 0.51 28.85
N GLY A 189 9.37 -0.57 29.53
CA GLY A 189 8.15 -0.64 30.37
C GLY A 189 6.90 -0.07 29.69
N SER A 190 6.62 -0.48 28.45
CA SER A 190 5.50 0.04 27.64
C SER A 190 4.64 -1.10 27.12
N SER A 191 3.37 -0.79 26.81
CA SER A 191 2.45 -1.71 26.13
C SER A 191 2.32 -1.34 24.65
N ILE A 192 2.59 -2.30 23.75
CA ILE A 192 2.47 -2.16 22.31
C ILE A 192 1.52 -3.24 21.79
N TYR A 193 0.48 -2.83 21.07
CA TYR A 193 -0.53 -3.74 20.54
C TYR A 193 -0.87 -3.39 19.08
N LYS A 194 -0.97 -4.39 18.20
CA LYS A 194 -1.38 -4.19 16.79
C LYS A 194 -0.68 -3.01 16.11
N SER A 195 0.62 -2.91 16.32
CA SER A 195 1.40 -1.76 15.86
C SER A 195 2.68 -2.19 15.14
N VAL A 196 3.09 -1.38 14.17
CA VAL A 196 4.36 -1.53 13.44
C VAL A 196 5.30 -0.42 13.87
N LEU A 197 6.47 -0.79 14.43
CA LEU A 197 7.54 0.14 14.77
C LEU A 197 8.68 -0.01 13.78
N GLY A 198 9.01 1.09 13.11
CA GLY A 198 10.15 1.25 12.23
C GLY A 198 11.47 1.23 12.99
N PHE A 199 12.56 1.44 12.24
CA PHE A 199 13.91 1.37 12.81
C PHE A 199 14.14 2.47 13.85
N ARG A 200 14.87 2.13 14.93
CA ARG A 200 15.33 3.09 15.96
C ARG A 200 14.20 3.87 16.65
N SER A 201 13.03 3.26 16.83
CA SER A 201 11.96 3.85 17.65
C SER A 201 12.31 3.76 19.14
N ASN A 202 12.21 4.86 19.88
CA ASN A 202 12.43 4.92 21.32
C ASN A 202 11.10 5.16 22.04
N ILE A 203 10.68 4.20 22.86
CA ILE A 203 9.41 4.26 23.60
C ILE A 203 9.72 4.21 25.09
N ALA A 204 9.40 5.29 25.80
CA ALA A 204 9.65 5.41 27.23
C ALA A 204 8.56 4.74 28.10
N ALA A 205 8.87 4.62 29.40
CA ALA A 205 8.07 3.90 30.39
C ALA A 205 6.64 4.43 30.53
N GLY A 206 5.71 3.50 30.79
CA GLY A 206 4.29 3.78 31.01
C GLY A 206 3.51 4.14 29.74
N SER A 207 4.14 4.12 28.56
CA SER A 207 3.44 4.47 27.31
C SER A 207 2.64 3.30 26.74
N VAL A 208 1.52 3.63 26.11
CA VAL A 208 0.64 2.68 25.41
C VAL A 208 0.56 3.07 23.94
N VAL A 209 0.95 2.15 23.06
CA VAL A 209 0.87 2.31 21.60
C VAL A 209 -0.03 1.22 21.05
N SER A 210 -1.10 1.61 20.38
CA SER A 210 -2.10 0.68 19.83
C SER A 210 -2.48 1.02 18.41
N GLU A 211 -2.63 0.00 17.55
CA GLU A 211 -3.18 0.16 16.21
C GLU A 211 -2.43 1.23 15.39
N SER A 212 -1.11 1.35 15.54
CA SER A 212 -0.34 2.50 15.04
C SER A 212 0.86 2.11 14.19
N VAL A 213 1.23 2.99 13.26
CA VAL A 213 2.42 2.86 12.42
C VAL A 213 3.41 3.94 12.84
N ILE A 214 4.51 3.53 13.46
CA ILE A 214 5.57 4.41 13.92
C ILE A 214 6.73 4.30 12.93
N LEU A 215 7.03 5.35 12.20
CA LEU A 215 8.16 5.37 11.27
C LEU A 215 9.51 5.50 12.02
N GLY A 216 10.61 5.51 11.26
CA GLY A 216 11.95 5.47 11.83
C GLY A 216 12.34 6.71 12.64
N ASP A 217 13.20 6.50 13.64
CA ASP A 217 13.78 7.57 14.48
C ASP A 217 12.77 8.35 15.34
N VAL A 218 11.61 7.77 15.64
CA VAL A 218 10.59 8.40 16.51
C VAL A 218 10.94 8.22 17.98
N LYS A 219 10.74 9.27 18.78
CA LYS A 219 10.85 9.23 20.25
C LYS A 219 9.51 9.51 20.90
N ILE A 220 9.04 8.60 21.74
CA ILE A 220 7.80 8.73 22.51
C ILE A 220 8.15 8.84 23.99
N GLY A 221 7.81 9.98 24.59
CA GLY A 221 8.02 10.27 26.00
C GLY A 221 7.23 9.35 26.93
N ALA A 222 7.50 9.42 28.23
CA ALA A 222 6.89 8.54 29.22
C ALA A 222 5.39 8.80 29.36
N GLY A 223 4.61 7.75 29.65
CA GLY A 223 3.17 7.87 29.91
C GLY A 223 2.33 8.40 28.74
N CYS A 224 2.79 8.26 27.50
CA CYS A 224 2.01 8.68 26.33
C CYS A 224 0.98 7.63 25.94
N THR A 225 -0.17 8.05 25.44
CA THR A 225 -1.15 7.16 24.80
C THR A 225 -1.27 7.50 23.33
N ILE A 226 -0.93 6.54 22.47
CA ILE A 226 -0.97 6.67 21.02
C ILE A 226 -1.87 5.58 20.46
N LYS A 227 -2.93 5.99 19.77
CA LYS A 227 -3.92 5.08 19.18
C LYS A 227 -4.20 5.46 17.73
N ARG A 228 -4.30 4.47 16.85
CA ARG A 228 -4.73 4.66 15.44
C ARG A 228 -4.01 5.84 14.76
N ALA A 229 -2.69 5.87 14.87
CA ALA A 229 -1.89 6.97 14.38
C ALA A 229 -0.77 6.50 13.43
N ILE A 230 -0.40 7.38 12.49
CA ILE A 230 0.83 7.30 11.72
C ILE A 230 1.77 8.39 12.23
N ILE A 231 2.87 7.98 12.85
CA ILE A 231 3.88 8.90 13.39
C ILE A 231 5.09 8.90 12.45
N ASP A 232 5.27 9.98 11.69
CA ASP A 232 6.31 10.06 10.67
C ASP A 232 7.72 10.23 11.27
N LYS A 233 8.74 10.11 10.42
CA LYS A 233 10.13 9.95 10.80
C LYS A 233 10.62 11.13 11.66
N ASN A 234 11.49 10.85 12.63
CA ASN A 234 12.14 11.86 13.48
C ASN A 234 11.16 12.70 14.33
N VAL A 235 9.95 12.21 14.58
CA VAL A 235 9.01 12.88 15.49
C VAL A 235 9.42 12.68 16.95
N GLU A 236 9.27 13.72 17.76
CA GLU A 236 9.45 13.65 19.21
C GLU A 236 8.12 13.99 19.90
N ILE A 237 7.66 13.12 20.79
CA ILE A 237 6.41 13.27 21.54
C ILE A 237 6.77 13.47 23.02
N ALA A 238 6.34 14.57 23.60
CA ALA A 238 6.58 14.90 25.00
C ALA A 238 5.83 13.96 25.96
N PRO A 239 6.33 13.75 27.19
CA PRO A 239 5.68 12.89 28.18
C PRO A 239 4.22 13.25 28.42
N GLY A 240 3.37 12.23 28.64
CA GLY A 240 1.95 12.40 28.93
C GLY A 240 1.08 12.80 27.73
N THR A 241 1.63 12.87 26.52
CA THR A 241 0.85 13.24 25.33
C THR A 241 -0.13 12.15 24.96
N VAL A 242 -1.37 12.54 24.66
CA VAL A 242 -2.42 11.67 24.14
C VAL A 242 -2.70 12.01 22.67
N ILE A 243 -2.77 10.98 21.82
CA ILE A 243 -3.08 11.05 20.39
C ILE A 243 -4.00 9.87 20.04
N GLY A 244 -5.12 10.14 19.37
CA GLY A 244 -6.05 9.14 18.86
C GLY A 244 -7.16 8.72 19.83
N GLU A 245 -7.35 9.46 20.92
CA GLU A 245 -8.50 9.28 21.83
C GLU A 245 -9.65 10.25 21.55
N ASP A 246 -9.33 11.52 21.28
CA ASP A 246 -10.29 12.57 20.92
C ASP A 246 -9.98 13.10 19.52
N LEU A 247 -10.68 12.56 18.52
CA LEU A 247 -10.47 12.92 17.12
C LEU A 247 -10.86 14.37 16.81
N GLU A 248 -11.76 15.00 17.57
CA GLU A 248 -12.09 16.41 17.36
C GLU A 248 -10.95 17.31 17.84
N LEU A 249 -10.34 16.98 18.98
CA LEU A 249 -9.15 17.66 19.46
C LEU A 249 -7.95 17.39 18.56
N ASP A 250 -7.77 16.16 18.09
CA ASP A 250 -6.68 15.81 17.20
C ASP A 250 -6.81 16.47 15.84
N ALA A 251 -8.02 16.60 15.28
CA ALA A 251 -8.25 17.33 14.03
C ALA A 251 -7.94 18.82 14.12
N LYS A 252 -7.96 19.42 15.32
CA LYS A 252 -7.52 20.81 15.55
C LYS A 252 -6.00 20.94 15.56
N ARG A 253 -5.28 19.85 15.81
CA ARG A 253 -3.82 19.83 16.03
C ARG A 253 -3.05 19.22 14.87
N PHE A 254 -3.64 18.23 14.21
CA PHE A 254 -3.00 17.34 13.26
C PHE A 254 -3.94 17.02 12.09
N HIS A 255 -3.39 16.34 11.09
CA HIS A 255 -4.24 15.77 10.05
C HIS A 255 -4.92 14.50 10.59
N VAL A 256 -6.23 14.38 10.37
CA VAL A 256 -7.02 13.19 10.68
C VAL A 256 -7.71 12.74 9.40
N SER A 257 -7.47 11.50 9.00
CA SER A 257 -8.09 10.92 7.80
C SER A 257 -9.60 10.67 8.01
N PRO A 258 -10.39 10.47 6.94
CA PRO A 258 -11.80 10.11 7.06
C PRO A 258 -12.06 8.84 7.90
N GLY A 259 -11.15 7.85 7.84
CA GLY A 259 -11.23 6.65 8.69
C GLY A 259 -10.77 6.87 10.14
N GLY A 260 -10.36 8.08 10.51
CA GLY A 260 -9.95 8.45 11.87
C GLY A 260 -8.50 8.14 12.20
N ILE A 261 -7.62 8.08 11.20
CA ILE A 261 -6.17 7.89 11.40
C ILE A 261 -5.51 9.25 11.60
N VAL A 262 -4.87 9.44 12.76
CA VAL A 262 -4.15 10.68 13.08
C VAL A 262 -2.75 10.63 12.48
N VAL A 263 -2.31 11.68 11.78
CA VAL A 263 -0.99 11.74 11.14
C VAL A 263 -0.13 12.85 11.75
N ILE A 264 1.02 12.47 12.27
CA ILE A 264 2.04 13.41 12.78
C ILE A 264 3.16 13.53 11.76
N LYS A 265 3.36 14.74 11.24
CA LYS A 265 4.33 15.05 10.18
C LYS A 265 5.78 14.85 10.63
N LYS A 266 6.65 14.49 9.68
CA LYS A 266 8.10 14.34 9.85
C LYS A 266 8.72 15.48 10.67
N GLY A 267 9.53 15.11 11.66
CA GLY A 267 10.32 16.06 12.45
C GLY A 267 9.52 16.93 13.41
N THR A 268 8.20 16.72 13.53
CA THR A 268 7.37 17.49 14.45
C THR A 268 7.72 17.16 15.90
N LYS A 269 7.69 18.18 16.75
CA LYS A 269 7.71 18.05 18.20
C LYS A 269 6.30 18.29 18.75
N VAL A 270 5.76 17.33 19.51
CA VAL A 270 4.39 17.39 20.03
C VAL A 270 4.41 17.47 21.55
N GLY A 271 3.66 18.41 22.13
CA GLY A 271 3.48 18.54 23.58
C GLY A 271 4.63 19.26 24.32
N PHE A 272 5.49 19.96 23.59
CA PHE A 272 6.52 20.85 24.13
C PHE A 272 6.04 22.30 24.17
#